data_AF-A0A533SL45-F1
#
_entry.id   AF-A0A533SL45-F1
#
_cell.length_a   1.000
_cell.length_b   1.000
_cell.length_c   1.000
_cell.angle_alpha   90.00
_cell.angle_beta   90.00
_cell.angle_gamma   90.00
#
_symmetry.space_group_name_H-M   'P 1'
#
loop_
_entity.id
_entity.type
_entity.pdbx_description
1 polymer ?
#
loop_
_entity_poly.entity_id
_entity_poly.type
_entity_poly.pdbx_seq_one_letter_code
_entity_poly.pdbx_strand_id
1 'polypeptide(L)'
;GPLPEILQRRLDIVALGTVADIVPLRGENRILVKAGLAQLAKTCHPGLQALLKVSGLTGKPLDAGRLAFGLAPRLNAAGRVGDPMIAVELLLTGEPERAAQLAKQLDRANEGRQAVEAGIFEQAVEMTEAGGLAQNHVLVLARPGWHVGVIGIVAARLVQKYYRPAILLSVEGGTAKGSARSIPGFNIYEALTSCSSLLTKYGGHNQAAGLTLAAGQVDVFYAALEKYAGEKMSEEHLTRQLIIDGEICMTDLNCELYSHMERMAPFGCGNPGPVLVSRGNLVLDSRNVGADGSHLKMRLQKEQCVMDAIGFGLGSPTGLPEAPAGLDVAFALERNEWNGRVTLQLNVKDLKPSHVPDNPFAVRETACAAGSPAAGDSAAEFLDELFSQAPELLVDDYYRDIGERDEFYTKVVGVTFENRQEIVRQLHEGEKLNLVREADNGHDPNAIRAERADGSQVGYLNARLAKNLAPYIDRGEQYITLVSQVTGGDDRSCGVNIVVQKVTEAERAAQRQELKQIRDRFKALPGEKLLDQI
;
A
#
# COMPACT_ATOMS: atom_id res chain seq x y z
N GLY A 1 -9.31 30.31 2.99
CA GLY A 1 -9.38 31.31 4.08
C GLY A 1 -9.02 30.64 5.40
N PRO A 2 -8.69 31.40 6.46
CA PRO A 2 -8.47 30.81 7.79
C PRO A 2 -9.76 30.10 8.26
N LEU A 3 -9.60 28.96 8.93
CA LEU A 3 -10.72 28.25 9.57
C LEU A 3 -11.43 29.19 10.56
N PRO A 4 -12.76 29.13 10.70
CA PRO A 4 -13.49 29.83 11.77
C PRO A 4 -12.82 29.66 13.14
N GLU A 5 -12.77 30.73 13.94
CA GLU A 5 -12.04 30.75 15.23
C GLU A 5 -12.50 29.64 16.19
N ILE A 6 -13.79 29.29 16.16
CA ILE A 6 -14.34 28.19 16.96
C ILE A 6 -13.75 26.83 16.58
N LEU A 7 -13.48 26.60 15.28
CA LEU A 7 -12.84 25.37 14.80
C LEU A 7 -11.36 25.35 15.17
N GLN A 8 -10.67 26.48 15.09
CA GLN A 8 -9.27 26.59 15.52
C GLN A 8 -9.10 26.30 17.03
N ARG A 9 -10.10 26.60 17.86
CA ARG A 9 -10.09 26.33 19.31
C ARG A 9 -10.51 24.89 19.69
N ARG A 10 -10.81 24.04 18.71
CA ARG A 10 -11.37 22.69 18.91
C ARG A 10 -10.73 21.63 18.01
N LEU A 11 -9.59 21.90 17.37
CA LEU A 11 -8.96 20.92 16.46
C LEU A 11 -8.48 19.68 17.22
N ASP A 12 -8.23 19.78 18.52
CA ASP A 12 -7.93 18.63 19.39
C ASP A 12 -9.10 17.62 19.45
N ILE A 13 -10.33 18.11 19.62
CA ILE A 13 -11.54 17.27 19.55
C ILE A 13 -11.79 16.76 18.13
N VAL A 14 -11.60 17.62 17.12
CA VAL A 14 -11.75 17.23 15.70
C VAL A 14 -10.79 16.08 15.38
N ALA A 15 -9.50 16.21 15.72
CA ALA A 15 -8.52 15.16 15.46
C ALA A 15 -8.86 13.86 16.18
N LEU A 16 -9.33 13.93 17.44
CA LEU A 16 -9.76 12.75 18.17
C LEU A 16 -10.95 12.06 17.50
N GLY A 17 -11.96 12.83 17.07
CA GLY A 17 -13.12 12.30 16.35
C GLY A 17 -12.74 11.67 15.01
N THR A 18 -11.96 12.37 14.19
CA THR A 18 -11.49 11.88 12.89
C THR A 18 -10.68 10.58 13.02
N VAL A 19 -9.77 10.51 14.00
CA VAL A 19 -8.97 9.30 14.24
C VAL A 19 -9.84 8.16 14.79
N ALA A 20 -10.78 8.46 15.69
CA ALA A 20 -11.68 7.46 16.27
C ALA A 20 -12.63 6.83 15.24
N ASP A 21 -12.98 7.57 14.18
CA ASP A 21 -13.86 7.12 13.10
C ASP A 21 -13.13 6.31 12.01
N ILE A 22 -11.80 6.14 12.13
CA ILE A 22 -10.97 5.33 11.21
C ILE A 22 -11.14 5.78 9.73
N VAL A 23 -11.34 7.07 9.51
CA VAL A 23 -11.43 7.63 8.14
C VAL A 23 -10.05 7.82 7.51
N PRO A 24 -9.93 7.82 6.17
CA PRO A 24 -8.65 8.03 5.50
C PRO A 24 -7.98 9.36 5.86
N LEU A 25 -6.73 9.32 6.32
CA LEU A 25 -5.89 10.46 6.68
C LEU A 25 -5.18 11.05 5.44
N ARG A 26 -5.98 11.45 4.45
CA ARG A 26 -5.55 12.16 3.23
C ARG A 26 -6.26 13.51 3.14
N GLY A 27 -5.79 14.38 2.24
CA GLY A 27 -6.44 15.68 1.96
C GLY A 27 -6.77 16.49 3.22
N GLU A 28 -8.04 16.85 3.38
CA GLU A 28 -8.55 17.66 4.49
C GLU A 28 -8.38 16.97 5.86
N ASN A 29 -8.72 15.68 5.97
CA ASN A 29 -8.57 14.90 7.21
C ASN A 29 -7.12 14.92 7.71
N ARG A 30 -6.16 14.80 6.78
CA ARG A 30 -4.73 14.88 7.11
C ARG A 30 -4.35 16.24 7.72
N ILE A 31 -4.84 17.32 7.12
CA ILE A 31 -4.56 18.69 7.58
C ILE A 31 -5.15 18.90 8.98
N LEU A 32 -6.42 18.51 9.17
CA LEU A 32 -7.14 18.65 10.43
C LEU A 32 -6.48 17.83 11.54
N VAL A 33 -6.16 16.56 11.29
CA VAL A 33 -5.50 15.69 12.28
C VAL A 33 -4.09 16.18 12.61
N LYS A 34 -3.31 16.61 11.62
CA LYS A 34 -1.95 17.14 11.87
C LYS A 34 -1.98 18.39 12.75
N ALA A 35 -2.87 19.34 12.46
CA ALA A 35 -3.03 20.54 13.27
C ALA A 35 -3.62 20.23 14.66
N GLY A 36 -4.59 19.31 14.72
CA GLY A 36 -5.24 18.91 15.97
C GLY A 36 -4.34 18.10 16.91
N LEU A 37 -3.44 17.26 16.39
CA LEU A 37 -2.40 16.59 17.21
C LEU A 37 -1.47 17.62 17.88
N ALA A 38 -1.05 18.64 17.13
CA ALA A 38 -0.23 19.73 17.66
C ALA A 38 -0.99 20.57 18.69
N GLN A 39 -2.31 20.74 18.53
CA GLN A 39 -3.16 21.39 19.53
C GLN A 39 -3.38 20.53 20.77
N LEU A 40 -3.63 19.23 20.59
CA LEU A 40 -3.88 18.29 21.67
C LEU A 40 -2.68 18.18 22.61
N ALA A 41 -1.46 18.21 22.07
CA ALA A 41 -0.22 18.21 22.86
C ALA A 41 -0.11 19.38 23.86
N LYS A 42 -0.82 20.48 23.59
CA LYS A 42 -0.89 21.68 24.44
C LYS A 42 -2.32 22.03 24.86
N THR A 43 -3.22 21.06 24.86
CA THR A 43 -4.64 21.33 25.16
C THR A 43 -4.83 21.83 26.59
N CYS A 44 -5.70 22.83 26.75
CA CYS A 44 -6.20 23.27 28.05
C CYS A 44 -7.59 22.68 28.36
N HIS A 45 -8.11 21.80 27.50
CA HIS A 45 -9.44 21.22 27.67
C HIS A 45 -9.44 20.23 28.84
N PRO A 46 -10.20 20.48 29.93
CA PRO A 46 -10.16 19.65 31.14
C PRO A 46 -10.44 18.17 30.86
N GLY A 47 -11.46 17.89 30.04
CA GLY A 47 -11.79 16.53 29.60
C GLY A 47 -10.66 15.78 28.88
N LEU A 48 -10.00 16.42 27.92
CA LEU A 48 -8.91 15.79 27.15
C LEU A 48 -7.64 15.62 28.01
N GLN A 49 -7.33 16.58 28.88
CA GLN A 49 -6.24 16.45 29.85
C GLN A 49 -6.47 15.27 30.81
N ALA A 50 -7.71 15.11 31.29
CA ALA A 50 -8.09 13.99 32.14
C ALA A 50 -7.95 12.65 31.39
N LEU A 51 -8.36 12.58 30.10
CA LEU A 51 -8.16 11.39 29.26
C LEU A 51 -6.69 11.05 29.01
N LEU A 52 -5.86 12.06 28.69
CA LEU A 52 -4.42 11.87 28.52
C LEU A 52 -3.77 11.32 29.79
N LYS A 53 -4.24 11.77 30.95
CA LYS A 53 -3.76 11.30 32.26
C LYS A 53 -4.13 9.84 32.51
N VAL A 54 -5.41 9.47 32.38
CA VAL A 54 -5.83 8.07 32.63
C VAL A 54 -5.31 7.09 31.58
N SER A 55 -5.05 7.56 30.35
CA SER A 55 -4.39 6.75 29.30
C SER A 55 -2.88 6.64 29.44
N GLY A 56 -2.26 7.34 30.40
CA GLY A 56 -0.81 7.33 30.59
C GLY A 56 -0.02 7.98 29.43
N LEU A 57 -0.66 8.89 28.69
CA LEU A 57 -0.09 9.60 27.54
C LEU A 57 0.34 11.04 27.86
N THR A 58 0.13 11.50 29.10
CA THR A 58 0.60 12.82 29.55
C THR A 58 2.10 13.00 29.30
N GLY A 59 2.47 14.09 28.61
CA GLY A 59 3.86 14.46 28.33
C GLY A 59 4.55 13.59 27.28
N LYS A 60 3.86 12.61 26.69
CA LYS A 60 4.40 11.77 25.63
C LYS A 60 4.11 12.39 24.26
N PRO A 61 4.95 12.16 23.24
CA PRO A 61 4.63 12.50 21.85
C PRO A 61 3.27 11.93 21.46
N LEU A 62 2.43 12.71 20.78
CA LEU A 62 1.11 12.25 20.35
C LEU A 62 1.11 12.02 18.84
N ASP A 63 0.65 10.84 18.45
CA ASP A 63 0.44 10.45 17.07
C ASP A 63 -0.97 9.87 16.92
N ALA A 64 -1.43 9.68 15.68
CA ALA A 64 -2.77 9.16 15.42
C ALA A 64 -2.96 7.73 15.98
N GLY A 65 -1.90 6.92 16.05
CA GLY A 65 -1.95 5.59 16.67
C GLY A 65 -2.25 5.66 18.16
N ARG A 66 -1.54 6.51 18.91
CA ARG A 66 -1.77 6.73 20.35
C ARG A 66 -3.16 7.27 20.64
N LEU A 67 -3.74 8.07 19.73
CA LEU A 67 -5.14 8.49 19.84
C LEU A 67 -6.09 7.31 19.59
N ALA A 68 -5.88 6.56 18.51
CA ALA A 68 -6.72 5.43 18.11
C ALA A 68 -6.74 4.28 19.14
N PHE A 69 -5.60 4.00 19.78
CA PHE A 69 -5.45 2.90 20.75
C PHE A 69 -5.48 3.36 22.21
N GLY A 70 -5.22 4.64 22.48
CA GLY A 70 -5.20 5.19 23.85
C GLY A 70 -6.49 5.90 24.23
N LEU A 71 -6.89 6.92 23.46
CA LEU A 71 -8.01 7.82 23.84
C LEU A 71 -9.34 7.33 23.31
N ALA A 72 -9.42 7.02 22.01
CA ALA A 72 -10.65 6.63 21.34
C ALA A 72 -11.36 5.42 21.99
N PRO A 73 -10.66 4.35 22.43
CA PRO A 73 -11.32 3.19 23.04
C PRO A 73 -12.03 3.53 24.35
N ARG A 74 -11.53 4.50 25.12
CA ARG A 74 -12.14 4.94 26.39
C ARG A 74 -13.44 5.67 26.16
N LEU A 75 -13.49 6.56 25.17
CA LEU A 75 -14.72 7.22 24.75
C LEU A 75 -15.73 6.21 24.20
N ASN A 76 -15.28 5.29 23.36
CA ASN A 76 -16.14 4.30 22.72
C ASN A 76 -16.64 3.21 23.67
N ALA A 77 -15.93 2.95 24.78
CA ALA A 77 -16.34 1.96 25.76
C ALA A 77 -17.68 2.32 26.42
N ALA A 78 -17.92 3.61 26.67
CA ALA A 78 -19.20 4.08 27.21
C ALA A 78 -20.39 3.64 26.35
N GLY A 79 -20.30 3.77 25.02
CA GLY A 79 -21.39 3.34 24.13
C GLY A 79 -21.55 1.83 23.96
N ARG A 80 -20.57 1.03 24.41
CA ARG A 80 -20.59 -0.44 24.24
C ARG A 80 -21.03 -1.18 25.49
N VAL A 81 -20.65 -0.68 26.67
CA VAL A 81 -20.84 -1.37 27.96
C VAL A 81 -21.41 -0.46 29.05
N GLY A 82 -21.77 0.79 28.75
CA GLY A 82 -22.25 1.76 29.74
C GLY A 82 -23.15 2.84 29.15
N ASP A 83 -23.06 4.04 29.72
CA ASP A 83 -23.84 5.22 29.29
C ASP A 83 -22.99 6.14 28.38
N PRO A 84 -23.35 6.29 27.09
CA PRO A 84 -22.68 7.21 26.16
C PRO A 84 -22.61 8.66 26.65
N MET A 85 -23.54 9.11 27.50
CA MET A 85 -23.60 10.50 27.98
C MET A 85 -22.38 10.89 28.80
N ILE A 86 -21.70 9.92 29.43
CA ILE A 86 -20.46 10.17 30.20
C ILE A 86 -19.35 10.74 29.29
N ALA A 87 -19.24 10.21 28.07
CA ALA A 87 -18.25 10.68 27.09
C ALA A 87 -18.57 12.11 26.61
N VAL A 88 -19.86 12.40 26.40
CA VAL A 88 -20.32 13.74 26.01
C VAL A 88 -20.09 14.74 27.13
N GLU A 89 -20.46 14.40 28.36
CA GLU A 89 -20.28 15.26 29.53
C GLU A 89 -18.79 15.59 29.76
N LEU A 90 -17.90 14.61 29.58
CA LEU A 90 -16.47 14.81 29.69
C LEU A 90 -15.95 15.85 28.68
N LEU A 91 -16.45 15.82 27.44
CA LEU A 91 -16.05 16.76 26.39
C LEU A 91 -16.69 18.14 26.54
N LEU A 92 -17.70 18.31 27.40
CA LEU A 92 -18.38 19.58 27.61
C LEU A 92 -18.02 20.25 28.95
N THR A 93 -17.57 19.49 29.94
CA THR A 93 -17.29 20.03 31.27
C THR A 93 -16.10 21.00 31.27
N GLY A 94 -16.27 22.14 31.95
CA GLY A 94 -15.21 23.11 32.23
C GLY A 94 -14.49 22.87 33.56
N GLU A 95 -14.93 21.89 34.35
CA GLU A 95 -14.44 21.66 35.71
C GLU A 95 -13.39 20.52 35.72
N PRO A 96 -12.13 20.79 36.09
CA PRO A 96 -11.08 19.77 36.11
C PRO A 96 -11.36 18.58 37.03
N GLU A 97 -12.00 18.81 38.18
CA GLU A 97 -12.35 17.74 39.11
C GLU A 97 -13.43 16.82 38.54
N ARG A 98 -14.48 17.39 37.94
CA ARG A 98 -15.52 16.63 37.26
C ARG A 98 -14.96 15.85 36.07
N ALA A 99 -14.10 16.48 35.26
CA ALA A 99 -13.40 15.83 34.16
C ALA A 99 -12.58 14.61 34.62
N ALA A 100 -11.85 14.74 35.74
CA ALA A 100 -11.07 13.64 36.29
C ALA A 100 -11.94 12.47 36.77
N GLN A 101 -13.12 12.75 37.33
CA GLN A 101 -14.08 11.71 37.72
C GLN A 101 -14.65 10.99 36.50
N LEU A 102 -15.11 11.73 35.49
CA LEU A 102 -15.67 11.18 34.26
C LEU A 102 -14.63 10.35 33.49
N ALA A 103 -13.39 10.84 33.37
CA ALA A 103 -12.31 10.10 32.70
C ALA A 103 -12.02 8.76 33.39
N LYS A 104 -12.02 8.72 34.73
CA LYS A 104 -11.88 7.45 35.49
C LYS A 104 -13.05 6.50 35.25
N GLN A 105 -14.27 7.00 35.09
CA GLN A 105 -15.42 6.15 34.78
C GLN A 105 -15.29 5.53 33.39
N LEU A 106 -14.88 6.32 32.39
CA LEU A 106 -14.61 5.82 31.03
C LEU A 106 -13.47 4.81 30.99
N ASP A 107 -12.43 5.04 31.79
CA ASP A 107 -11.29 4.12 31.91
C ASP A 107 -11.73 2.76 32.46
N ARG A 108 -12.50 2.75 33.56
CA ARG A 108 -13.11 1.53 34.12
C ARG A 108 -14.04 0.84 33.13
N ALA A 109 -14.85 1.60 32.39
CA ALA A 109 -15.71 1.03 31.35
C ALA A 109 -14.89 0.37 30.25
N ASN A 110 -13.75 0.96 29.85
CA ASN A 110 -12.85 0.35 28.88
C ASN A 110 -12.15 -0.91 29.42
N GLU A 111 -11.71 -0.91 30.68
CA GLU A 111 -11.16 -2.10 31.34
C GLU A 111 -12.19 -3.25 31.36
N GLY A 112 -13.43 -2.96 31.76
CA GLY A 112 -14.52 -3.93 31.75
C GLY A 112 -14.81 -4.47 30.34
N ARG A 113 -14.86 -3.59 29.34
CA ARG A 113 -14.99 -3.97 27.92
C ARG A 113 -13.84 -4.89 27.47
N GLN A 114 -12.59 -4.56 27.82
CA GLN A 114 -11.42 -5.37 27.47
C GLN A 114 -11.46 -6.75 28.12
N ALA A 115 -11.91 -6.85 29.38
CA ALA A 115 -12.07 -8.13 30.07
C ALA A 115 -13.12 -9.02 29.39
N VAL A 116 -14.29 -8.45 29.04
CA VAL A 116 -15.32 -9.16 28.28
C VAL A 116 -14.81 -9.59 26.91
N GLU A 117 -14.10 -8.70 26.21
CA GLU A 117 -13.50 -8.99 24.91
C GLU A 117 -12.49 -10.14 24.99
N ALA A 118 -11.60 -10.13 25.99
CA ALA A 118 -10.60 -11.16 26.19
C ALA A 118 -11.24 -12.53 26.43
N GLY A 119 -12.25 -12.60 27.30
CA GLY A 119 -12.97 -13.85 27.57
C GLY A 119 -13.72 -14.40 26.34
N ILE A 120 -14.39 -13.54 25.58
CA ILE A 120 -15.05 -13.97 24.32
C ILE A 120 -14.01 -14.42 23.29
N PHE A 121 -12.88 -13.71 23.16
CA PHE A 121 -11.81 -14.06 22.23
C PHE A 121 -11.17 -15.41 22.55
N GLU A 122 -10.88 -15.67 23.83
CA GLU A 122 -10.33 -16.96 24.27
C GLU A 122 -11.27 -18.10 23.94
N GLN A 123 -12.56 -17.96 24.26
CA GLN A 123 -13.60 -18.94 23.92
C GLN A 123 -13.73 -19.15 22.41
N ALA A 124 -13.67 -18.07 21.62
CA ALA A 124 -13.79 -18.14 20.18
C ALA A 124 -12.58 -18.87 19.55
N VAL A 125 -11.37 -18.61 20.07
CA VAL A 125 -10.16 -19.34 19.69
C VAL A 125 -10.28 -20.82 20.03
N GLU A 126 -10.68 -21.15 21.27
CA GLU A 126 -10.87 -22.53 21.70
C GLU A 126 -11.85 -23.28 20.78
N MET A 127 -13.00 -22.69 20.47
CA MET A 127 -13.99 -23.25 19.54
C MET A 127 -13.43 -23.43 18.11
N THR A 128 -12.61 -22.49 17.66
CA THR A 128 -11.99 -22.54 16.32
C THR A 128 -10.99 -23.68 16.23
N GLU A 129 -10.09 -23.81 17.19
CA GLU A 129 -9.07 -24.85 17.21
C GLU A 129 -9.68 -26.25 17.44
N ALA A 130 -10.57 -26.38 18.43
CA ALA A 130 -11.21 -27.66 18.76
C ALA A 130 -12.12 -28.17 17.64
N GLY A 131 -12.75 -27.26 16.88
CA GLY A 131 -13.56 -27.59 15.72
C GLY A 131 -12.78 -27.78 14.43
N GLY A 132 -11.45 -27.58 14.43
CA GLY A 132 -10.63 -27.62 13.22
C GLY A 132 -11.00 -26.54 12.19
N LEU A 133 -11.64 -25.45 12.63
CA LEU A 133 -12.21 -24.43 11.74
C LEU A 133 -11.16 -23.48 11.17
N ALA A 134 -9.93 -23.52 11.69
CA ALA A 134 -8.85 -22.63 11.27
C ALA A 134 -8.48 -22.75 9.78
N GLN A 135 -8.75 -23.91 9.16
CA GLN A 135 -8.49 -24.16 7.74
C GLN A 135 -9.66 -23.78 6.83
N ASN A 136 -10.83 -23.47 7.38
CA ASN A 136 -12.02 -23.15 6.60
C ASN A 136 -11.90 -21.77 5.95
N HIS A 137 -12.74 -21.53 4.95
CA HIS A 137 -12.75 -20.25 4.24
C HIS A 137 -13.33 -19.15 5.12
N VAL A 138 -14.35 -19.46 5.94
CA VAL A 138 -14.95 -18.51 6.89
C VAL A 138 -15.06 -19.10 8.30
N LEU A 139 -14.97 -18.23 9.29
CA LEU A 139 -15.21 -18.57 10.69
C LEU A 139 -16.61 -18.10 11.09
N VAL A 140 -17.52 -19.02 11.42
CA VAL A 140 -18.82 -18.68 11.99
C VAL A 140 -18.92 -19.34 13.35
N LEU A 141 -18.99 -18.51 14.40
CA LEU A 141 -19.05 -18.98 15.78
C LEU A 141 -20.28 -18.41 16.46
N ALA A 142 -21.02 -19.26 17.18
CA ALA A 142 -22.20 -18.88 17.92
C ALA A 142 -22.14 -19.39 19.35
N ARG A 143 -22.42 -18.52 20.32
CA ARG A 143 -22.49 -18.91 21.73
C ARG A 143 -23.49 -18.07 22.51
N PRO A 144 -24.28 -18.68 23.42
CA PRO A 144 -25.07 -17.93 24.39
C PRO A 144 -24.18 -17.10 25.33
N GLY A 145 -24.68 -15.95 25.76
CA GLY A 145 -24.00 -15.09 26.75
C GLY A 145 -22.90 -14.19 26.19
N TRP A 146 -22.59 -14.25 24.89
CA TRP A 146 -21.68 -13.28 24.26
C TRP A 146 -22.30 -11.88 24.18
N HIS A 147 -21.53 -10.86 24.53
CA HIS A 147 -22.03 -9.49 24.57
C HIS A 147 -22.09 -8.86 23.16
N VAL A 148 -23.29 -8.49 22.69
CA VAL A 148 -23.52 -7.97 21.32
C VAL A 148 -22.69 -6.72 20.99
N GLY A 149 -22.44 -5.84 21.98
CA GLY A 149 -21.58 -4.66 21.81
C GLY A 149 -20.08 -4.94 21.63
N VAL A 150 -19.64 -6.19 21.86
CA VAL A 150 -18.22 -6.59 21.90
C VAL A 150 -17.87 -7.60 20.80
N ILE A 151 -18.79 -8.47 20.39
CA ILE A 151 -18.55 -9.51 19.36
C ILE A 151 -17.94 -8.98 18.06
N GLY A 152 -18.24 -7.74 17.65
CA GLY A 152 -17.64 -7.14 16.44
C GLY A 152 -16.15 -6.83 16.58
N ILE A 153 -15.66 -6.54 17.80
CA ILE A 153 -14.23 -6.34 18.08
C ILE A 153 -13.52 -7.69 18.03
N VAL A 154 -14.13 -8.70 18.66
CA VAL A 154 -13.58 -10.06 18.67
C VAL A 154 -13.55 -10.65 17.26
N ALA A 155 -14.58 -10.42 16.45
CA ALA A 155 -14.59 -10.80 15.04
C ALA A 155 -13.37 -10.22 14.31
N ALA A 156 -13.08 -8.92 14.46
CA ALA A 156 -11.91 -8.30 13.85
C ALA A 156 -10.59 -8.93 14.32
N ARG A 157 -10.49 -9.31 15.60
CA ARG A 157 -9.30 -10.01 16.14
C ARG A 157 -9.16 -11.43 15.59
N LEU A 158 -10.26 -12.16 15.36
CA LEU A 158 -10.20 -13.45 14.68
C LEU A 158 -9.75 -13.29 13.23
N VAL A 159 -10.24 -12.27 12.51
CA VAL A 159 -9.73 -11.94 11.17
C VAL A 159 -8.23 -11.66 11.22
N GLN A 160 -7.74 -10.91 12.20
CA GLN A 160 -6.30 -10.66 12.36
C GLN A 160 -5.49 -11.90 12.75
N LYS A 161 -6.06 -12.85 13.49
CA LYS A 161 -5.37 -14.06 13.92
C LYS A 161 -5.31 -15.12 12.81
N TYR A 162 -6.45 -15.40 12.18
CA TYR A 162 -6.61 -16.49 11.20
C TYR A 162 -6.58 -16.03 9.75
N TYR A 163 -6.72 -14.73 9.49
CA TYR A 163 -6.86 -14.18 8.13
C TYR A 163 -7.99 -14.85 7.33
N ARG A 164 -9.13 -15.00 7.99
CA ARG A 164 -10.38 -15.50 7.43
C ARG A 164 -11.49 -14.52 7.78
N PRO A 165 -12.48 -14.29 6.90
CA PRO A 165 -13.72 -13.63 7.29
C PRO A 165 -14.31 -14.29 8.53
N ALA A 166 -14.74 -13.50 9.49
CA ALA A 166 -15.21 -13.98 10.78
C ALA A 166 -16.57 -13.39 11.13
N ILE A 167 -17.50 -14.25 11.56
CA ILE A 167 -18.84 -13.92 12.03
C ILE A 167 -18.99 -14.48 13.44
N LEU A 168 -19.29 -13.60 14.39
CA LEU A 168 -19.62 -14.00 15.76
C LEU A 168 -21.09 -13.73 16.02
N LEU A 169 -21.75 -14.69 16.65
CA LEU A 169 -23.19 -14.69 16.93
C LEU A 169 -23.43 -14.85 18.44
N SER A 170 -24.14 -13.88 19.02
CA SER A 170 -24.71 -14.00 20.36
C SER A 170 -26.11 -14.60 20.28
N VAL A 171 -26.33 -15.69 21.00
CA VAL A 171 -27.60 -16.43 21.00
C VAL A 171 -28.43 -16.07 22.23
N GLU A 172 -29.63 -15.54 22.01
CA GLU A 172 -30.57 -15.15 23.06
C GLU A 172 -32.03 -15.31 22.58
N GLY A 173 -32.89 -15.95 23.39
CA GLY A 173 -34.33 -16.06 23.10
C GLY A 173 -34.67 -16.70 21.75
N GLY A 174 -33.93 -17.73 21.33
CA GLY A 174 -34.13 -18.40 20.04
C GLY A 174 -33.66 -17.59 18.82
N THR A 175 -33.04 -16.42 19.03
CA THR A 175 -32.49 -15.56 17.99
C THR A 175 -30.97 -15.46 18.14
N ALA A 176 -30.25 -15.45 17.03
CA ALA A 176 -28.81 -15.18 16.98
C ALA A 176 -28.59 -13.79 16.38
N LYS A 177 -27.93 -12.89 17.10
CA LYS A 177 -27.51 -11.56 16.62
C LYS A 177 -26.00 -11.52 16.46
N GLY A 178 -25.53 -11.04 15.32
CA GLY A 178 -24.14 -11.15 14.95
C GLY A 178 -23.47 -9.89 14.45
N SER A 179 -22.15 -9.97 14.43
CA SER A 179 -21.30 -9.04 13.69
C SER A 179 -20.29 -9.81 12.85
N ALA A 180 -20.16 -9.39 11.60
CA ALA A 180 -19.25 -9.96 10.62
C ALA A 180 -18.11 -8.98 10.31
N ARG A 181 -16.92 -9.52 10.06
CA ARG A 181 -15.73 -8.81 9.59
C ARG A 181 -15.07 -9.60 8.47
N SER A 182 -14.54 -8.90 7.47
CA SER A 182 -13.97 -9.50 6.27
C SER A 182 -12.47 -9.22 6.12
N ILE A 183 -11.86 -9.92 5.18
CA ILE A 183 -10.53 -9.65 4.63
C ILE A 183 -10.64 -8.86 3.31
N PRO A 184 -9.57 -8.17 2.86
CA PRO A 184 -9.51 -7.63 1.51
C PRO A 184 -9.80 -8.71 0.46
N GLY A 185 -10.53 -8.36 -0.60
CA GLY A 185 -10.89 -9.29 -1.67
C GLY A 185 -12.13 -10.16 -1.42
N PHE A 186 -12.72 -10.13 -0.21
CA PHE A 186 -14.00 -10.81 0.06
C PHE A 186 -15.08 -9.83 0.54
N ASN A 187 -16.17 -9.70 -0.24
CA ASN A 187 -17.30 -8.85 0.11
C ASN A 187 -18.27 -9.57 1.06
N ILE A 188 -18.22 -9.24 2.35
CA ILE A 188 -19.07 -9.88 3.35
C ILE A 188 -20.56 -9.53 3.18
N TYR A 189 -20.88 -8.35 2.63
CA TYR A 189 -22.27 -7.96 2.40
C TYR A 189 -22.90 -8.79 1.27
N GLU A 190 -22.17 -9.01 0.18
CA GLU A 190 -22.62 -9.91 -0.90
C GLU A 190 -22.76 -11.34 -0.41
N ALA A 191 -21.82 -11.82 0.41
CA ALA A 191 -21.90 -13.15 1.01
C ALA A 191 -23.17 -13.31 1.87
N LEU A 192 -23.49 -12.32 2.73
CA LEU A 192 -24.74 -12.33 3.49
C LEU A 192 -25.99 -12.23 2.61
N THR A 193 -25.92 -11.45 1.52
CA THR A 193 -27.00 -11.33 0.54
C THR A 193 -27.32 -12.67 -0.13
N SER A 194 -26.28 -13.45 -0.44
CA SER A 194 -26.43 -14.82 -0.99
C SER A 194 -27.16 -15.78 -0.03
N CYS A 195 -27.09 -15.52 1.28
CA CYS A 195 -27.76 -16.28 2.33
C CYS A 195 -29.01 -15.57 2.88
N SER A 196 -29.53 -14.55 2.20
CA SER A 196 -30.57 -13.65 2.73
C SER A 196 -31.86 -14.35 3.17
N SER A 197 -32.22 -15.50 2.56
CA SER A 197 -33.38 -16.30 2.97
C SER A 197 -33.28 -16.88 4.38
N LEU A 198 -32.07 -16.99 4.94
CA LEU A 198 -31.81 -17.50 6.29
C LEU A 198 -31.74 -16.37 7.33
N LEU A 199 -31.71 -15.12 6.89
CA LEU A 199 -31.49 -13.94 7.72
C LEU A 199 -32.80 -13.19 7.93
N THR A 200 -33.10 -12.83 9.18
CA THR A 200 -34.26 -11.98 9.50
C THR A 200 -33.94 -10.50 9.31
N LYS A 201 -32.67 -10.11 9.50
CA LYS A 201 -32.16 -8.76 9.26
C LYS A 201 -30.68 -8.83 8.95
N TYR A 202 -30.21 -8.07 7.98
CA TYR A 202 -28.78 -7.84 7.78
C TYR A 202 -28.52 -6.50 7.10
N GLY A 203 -27.29 -6.01 7.21
CA GLY A 203 -26.87 -4.76 6.58
C GLY A 203 -25.41 -4.44 6.90
N GLY A 204 -24.77 -3.65 6.05
CA GLY A 204 -23.37 -3.28 6.22
C GLY A 204 -22.69 -2.89 4.92
N HIS A 205 -21.38 -3.11 4.88
CA HIS A 205 -20.49 -2.80 3.76
C HIS A 205 -19.54 -3.98 3.52
N ASN A 206 -18.65 -3.84 2.53
CA ASN A 206 -17.78 -4.91 2.05
C ASN A 206 -16.91 -5.57 3.16
N GLN A 207 -16.49 -4.82 4.18
CA GLN A 207 -15.61 -5.32 5.24
C GLN A 207 -16.29 -5.58 6.59
N ALA A 208 -17.52 -5.12 6.79
CA ALA A 208 -18.21 -5.24 8.06
C ALA A 208 -19.73 -5.24 7.88
N ALA A 209 -20.42 -6.13 8.59
CA ALA A 209 -21.87 -6.20 8.57
C ALA A 209 -22.45 -6.62 9.93
N GLY A 210 -23.72 -6.28 10.15
CA GLY A 210 -24.56 -6.81 11.21
C GLY A 210 -25.61 -7.75 10.63
N LEU A 211 -25.96 -8.80 11.38
CA LEU A 211 -26.92 -9.81 10.96
C LEU A 211 -27.74 -10.35 12.14
N THR A 212 -28.93 -10.85 11.83
CA THR A 212 -29.82 -11.56 12.74
C THR A 212 -30.41 -12.76 12.02
N LEU A 213 -30.48 -13.91 12.70
CA LEU A 213 -31.09 -15.14 12.20
C LEU A 213 -31.70 -15.95 13.35
N ALA A 214 -32.52 -16.94 13.03
CA ALA A 214 -33.02 -17.88 14.04
C ALA A 214 -31.87 -18.76 14.56
N ALA A 215 -31.83 -19.03 15.86
CA ALA A 215 -30.74 -19.80 16.48
C ALA A 215 -30.61 -21.22 15.90
N GLY A 216 -31.73 -21.86 15.54
CA GLY A 216 -31.73 -23.17 14.88
C GLY A 216 -31.28 -23.17 13.42
N GLN A 217 -31.02 -22.01 12.82
CA GLN A 217 -30.56 -21.87 11.43
C GLN A 217 -29.05 -21.61 11.32
N VAL A 218 -28.32 -21.55 12.45
CA VAL A 218 -26.89 -21.21 12.47
C VAL A 218 -26.05 -22.19 11.66
N ASP A 219 -26.27 -23.49 11.81
CA ASP A 219 -25.48 -24.51 11.09
C ASP A 219 -25.77 -24.50 9.58
N VAL A 220 -27.04 -24.29 9.20
CA VAL A 220 -27.46 -24.17 7.81
C VAL A 220 -26.86 -22.91 7.17
N PHE A 221 -26.87 -21.80 7.90
CA PHE A 221 -26.25 -20.54 7.49
C PHE A 221 -24.74 -20.69 7.32
N TYR A 222 -24.07 -21.36 8.26
CA TYR A 222 -22.64 -21.61 8.18
C TYR A 222 -22.28 -22.43 6.93
N ALA A 223 -22.97 -23.54 6.68
CA ALA A 223 -22.73 -24.38 5.51
C ALA A 223 -22.95 -23.63 4.18
N ALA A 224 -24.00 -22.81 4.11
CA ALA A 224 -24.27 -21.99 2.93
C ALA A 224 -23.17 -20.94 2.69
N LEU A 225 -22.70 -20.30 3.76
CA LEU A 225 -21.67 -19.27 3.69
C LEU A 225 -20.29 -19.85 3.35
N GLU A 226 -19.91 -20.98 3.93
CA GLU A 226 -18.67 -21.68 3.62
C GLU A 226 -18.63 -22.12 2.16
N LYS A 227 -19.76 -22.61 1.63
CA LYS A 227 -19.89 -22.93 0.20
C LYS A 227 -19.68 -21.69 -0.67
N TYR A 228 -20.37 -20.59 -0.38
CA TYR A 228 -20.21 -19.33 -1.13
C TYR A 228 -18.76 -18.83 -1.08
N ALA A 229 -18.13 -18.93 0.09
CA ALA A 229 -16.76 -18.52 0.30
C ALA A 229 -15.76 -19.37 -0.51
N GLY A 230 -15.93 -20.70 -0.52
CA GLY A 230 -15.10 -21.60 -1.33
C GLY A 230 -15.26 -21.40 -2.84
N GLU A 231 -16.41 -20.90 -3.31
CA GLU A 231 -16.63 -20.54 -4.72
C GLU A 231 -16.00 -19.19 -5.10
N LYS A 232 -15.74 -18.30 -4.12
CA LYS A 232 -15.32 -16.91 -4.36
C LYS A 232 -13.91 -16.57 -3.95
N MET A 233 -13.32 -17.32 -3.00
CA MET A 233 -11.96 -17.07 -2.52
C MET A 233 -10.99 -18.12 -3.06
N SER A 234 -9.83 -17.65 -3.50
CA SER A 234 -8.66 -18.50 -3.80
C SER A 234 -7.70 -18.54 -2.61
N GLU A 235 -6.72 -19.45 -2.63
CA GLU A 235 -5.65 -19.47 -1.62
C GLU A 235 -4.90 -18.13 -1.51
N GLU A 236 -4.78 -17.39 -2.61
CA GLU A 236 -4.16 -16.07 -2.63
C GLU A 236 -4.94 -15.06 -1.79
N HIS A 237 -6.27 -15.04 -1.91
CA HIS A 237 -7.13 -14.20 -1.06
C HIS A 237 -6.97 -14.55 0.43
N LEU A 238 -6.72 -15.82 0.72
CA LEU A 238 -6.53 -16.35 2.08
C LEU A 238 -5.09 -16.18 2.60
N THR A 239 -4.21 -15.56 1.81
CA THR A 239 -2.81 -15.31 2.16
C THR A 239 -2.60 -13.83 2.48
N ARG A 240 -1.96 -13.55 3.61
CA ARG A 240 -1.67 -12.17 4.01
C ARG A 240 -0.73 -11.52 3.01
N GLN A 241 -1.10 -10.33 2.56
CA GLN A 241 -0.24 -9.49 1.73
C GLN A 241 0.40 -8.39 2.58
N LEU A 242 1.71 -8.23 2.44
CA LEU A 242 2.46 -7.10 2.97
C LEU A 242 2.92 -6.24 1.79
N ILE A 243 2.46 -5.00 1.76
CA ILE A 243 2.86 -4.03 0.73
C ILE A 243 4.20 -3.44 1.15
N ILE A 244 5.19 -3.51 0.26
CA ILE A 244 6.52 -2.92 0.45
C ILE A 244 6.60 -1.64 -0.37
N ASP A 245 6.92 -0.52 0.29
CA ASP A 245 7.00 0.80 -0.33
C ASP A 245 8.34 1.03 -1.05
N GLY A 246 9.40 0.31 -0.66
CA GLY A 246 10.69 0.39 -1.31
C GLY A 246 11.73 -0.55 -0.75
N GLU A 247 12.65 -0.98 -1.61
CA GLU A 247 13.88 -1.64 -1.22
C GLU A 247 14.95 -0.61 -0.88
N ILE A 248 15.71 -0.87 0.19
CA ILE A 248 16.73 0.07 0.68
C ILE A 248 17.97 -0.67 1.20
N CYS A 249 19.14 -0.07 0.98
CA CYS A 249 20.36 -0.54 1.61
C CYS A 249 20.41 -0.09 3.08
N MET A 250 20.86 -0.97 3.98
CA MET A 250 20.98 -0.63 5.40
C MET A 250 21.93 0.55 5.67
N THR A 251 22.86 0.86 4.77
CA THR A 251 23.76 2.02 4.88
C THR A 251 23.04 3.36 4.76
N ASP A 252 21.88 3.39 4.10
CA ASP A 252 21.08 4.61 3.89
C ASP A 252 20.13 4.89 5.06
N LEU A 253 20.02 3.95 6.02
CA LEU A 253 19.15 4.07 7.19
C LEU A 253 19.76 4.99 8.25
N ASN A 254 19.60 6.30 8.04
CA ASN A 254 20.13 7.33 8.91
C ASN A 254 19.03 8.28 9.43
N CYS A 255 19.40 9.17 10.36
CA CYS A 255 18.46 10.09 11.02
C CYS A 255 17.83 11.11 10.06
N GLU A 256 18.50 11.44 8.96
CA GLU A 256 17.97 12.34 7.93
C GLU A 256 16.83 11.66 7.17
N LEU A 257 17.05 10.43 6.70
CA LEU A 257 15.99 9.62 6.09
C LEU A 257 14.79 9.47 7.02
N TYR A 258 15.02 9.11 8.29
CA TYR A 258 13.95 9.03 9.29
C TYR A 258 13.16 10.35 9.39
N SER A 259 13.87 11.49 9.45
CA SER A 259 13.23 12.81 9.52
C SER A 259 12.41 13.13 8.27
N HIS A 260 12.86 12.71 7.08
CA HIS A 260 12.08 12.82 5.85
C HIS A 260 10.83 11.95 5.88
N MET A 261 10.93 10.71 6.37
CA MET A 261 9.78 9.82 6.53
C MET A 261 8.73 10.40 7.49
N GLU A 262 9.17 10.97 8.61
CA GLU A 262 8.27 11.58 9.60
C GLU A 262 7.48 12.78 9.05
N ARG A 263 7.94 13.43 7.98
CA ARG A 263 7.15 14.50 7.31
C ARG A 263 5.87 13.95 6.67
N MET A 264 5.84 12.64 6.37
CA MET A 264 4.66 11.93 5.87
C MET A 264 3.64 11.60 6.96
N ALA A 265 3.95 11.82 8.25
CA ALA A 265 2.97 11.73 9.33
C ALA A 265 1.90 12.84 9.24
N PRO A 266 0.69 12.66 9.80
CA PRO A 266 0.26 11.52 10.63
C PRO A 266 -0.01 10.25 9.82
N PHE A 267 0.50 9.11 10.32
CA PHE A 267 0.22 7.80 9.76
C PHE A 267 -1.06 7.21 10.35
N GLY A 268 -1.81 6.43 9.56
CA GLY A 268 -3.07 5.83 9.97
C GLY A 268 -3.85 5.26 8.78
N CYS A 269 -5.18 5.13 8.93
CA CYS A 269 -6.05 4.68 7.84
C CYS A 269 -5.82 5.52 6.57
N GLY A 270 -5.63 4.88 5.42
CA GLY A 270 -5.35 5.55 4.14
C GLY A 270 -3.97 6.20 4.01
N ASN A 271 -3.15 6.26 5.06
CA ASN A 271 -1.78 6.76 5.02
C ASN A 271 -0.91 5.91 5.97
N PRO A 272 -0.68 4.61 5.67
CA PRO A 272 0.16 3.77 6.51
C PRO A 272 1.59 4.33 6.59
N GLY A 273 2.31 4.00 7.66
CA GLY A 273 3.73 4.28 7.74
C GLY A 273 4.50 3.46 6.71
N PRO A 274 5.60 3.97 6.12
CA PRO A 274 6.30 3.26 5.09
C PRO A 274 6.91 1.96 5.61
N VAL A 275 6.75 0.89 4.84
CA VAL A 275 7.39 -0.41 5.05
C VAL A 275 8.47 -0.57 4.01
N LEU A 276 9.71 -0.59 4.45
CA LEU A 276 10.88 -0.80 3.61
C LEU A 276 11.35 -2.26 3.70
N VAL A 277 12.05 -2.74 2.69
CA VAL A 277 12.71 -4.05 2.72
C VAL A 277 14.22 -3.90 2.55
N SER A 278 14.97 -4.65 3.36
CA SER A 278 16.39 -4.92 3.11
C SER A 278 16.54 -6.42 2.84
N ARG A 279 17.27 -6.79 1.79
CA ARG A 279 17.38 -8.19 1.34
C ARG A 279 18.70 -8.83 1.71
N GLY A 280 18.71 -10.15 1.90
CA GLY A 280 19.96 -10.90 2.10
C GLY A 280 20.80 -10.41 3.27
N ASN A 281 20.16 -10.15 4.42
CA ASN A 281 20.83 -9.70 5.64
C ASN A 281 21.39 -10.90 6.41
N LEU A 282 22.61 -10.77 6.91
CA LEU A 282 23.20 -11.74 7.83
C LEU A 282 22.67 -11.51 9.25
N VAL A 283 22.27 -12.58 9.94
CA VAL A 283 21.87 -12.52 11.34
C VAL A 283 23.09 -12.74 12.22
N LEU A 284 23.47 -11.72 12.99
CA LEU A 284 24.59 -11.79 13.92
C LEU A 284 24.19 -12.31 15.30
N ASP A 285 23.00 -11.90 15.76
CA ASP A 285 22.41 -12.32 17.03
C ASP A 285 20.89 -12.35 16.88
N SER A 286 20.24 -13.29 17.53
CA SER A 286 18.78 -13.39 17.58
C SER A 286 18.35 -14.00 18.90
N ARG A 287 17.35 -13.40 19.56
CA ARG A 287 16.79 -13.91 20.79
C ARG A 287 15.33 -13.52 20.96
N ASN A 288 14.59 -14.37 21.64
CA ASN A 288 13.26 -14.03 22.09
C ASN A 288 13.34 -13.12 23.32
N VAL A 289 12.45 -12.12 23.38
CA VAL A 289 12.34 -11.14 24.45
C VAL A 289 10.88 -10.94 24.82
N GLY A 290 10.62 -10.30 25.96
CA GLY A 290 9.29 -10.21 26.57
C GLY A 290 9.11 -11.24 27.68
N ALA A 291 8.15 -11.01 28.57
CA ALA A 291 7.91 -11.89 29.74
C ALA A 291 7.53 -13.32 29.34
N ASP A 292 6.92 -13.47 28.18
CA ASP A 292 6.46 -14.72 27.57
C ASP A 292 7.32 -15.16 26.36
N GLY A 293 8.38 -14.40 26.02
CA GLY A 293 9.20 -14.66 24.84
C GLY A 293 8.50 -14.41 23.50
N SER A 294 7.40 -13.66 23.48
CA SER A 294 6.57 -13.43 22.28
C SER A 294 7.18 -12.51 21.24
N HIS A 295 8.31 -11.84 21.54
CA HIS A 295 8.93 -10.88 20.62
C HIS A 295 10.32 -11.33 20.21
N LEU A 296 10.74 -10.99 19.01
CA LEU A 296 12.03 -11.37 18.44
C LEU A 296 12.95 -10.14 18.35
N LYS A 297 14.06 -10.14 19.09
CA LYS A 297 15.12 -9.14 18.96
C LYS A 297 16.24 -9.74 18.12
N MET A 298 16.72 -8.99 17.13
CA MET A 298 17.83 -9.40 16.27
C MET A 298 18.87 -8.29 16.13
N ARG A 299 20.07 -8.69 15.73
CA ARG A 299 21.10 -7.82 15.18
C ARG A 299 21.40 -8.28 13.77
N LEU A 300 21.12 -7.43 12.80
CA LEU A 300 21.23 -7.72 11.38
C LEU A 300 22.42 -6.97 10.80
N GLN A 301 23.15 -7.63 9.92
CA GLN A 301 24.26 -7.05 9.17
C GLN A 301 23.99 -7.13 7.67
N LYS A 302 24.26 -6.01 6.99
CA LYS A 302 24.39 -5.93 5.55
C LYS A 302 25.66 -5.15 5.26
N GLU A 303 26.59 -5.77 4.54
CA GLU A 303 27.93 -5.21 4.29
C GLU A 303 28.62 -4.79 5.60
N GLN A 304 28.97 -3.52 5.75
CA GLN A 304 29.61 -2.95 6.95
C GLN A 304 28.59 -2.37 7.96
N CYS A 305 27.30 -2.32 7.62
CA CYS A 305 26.26 -1.73 8.48
C CYS A 305 25.63 -2.80 9.36
N VAL A 306 25.48 -2.49 10.66
CA VAL A 306 24.85 -3.35 11.65
C VAL A 306 23.74 -2.57 12.33
N MET A 307 22.52 -3.11 12.29
CA MET A 307 21.35 -2.49 12.93
C MET A 307 20.67 -3.46 13.87
N ASP A 308 20.14 -2.89 14.95
CA ASP A 308 19.21 -3.59 15.81
C ASP A 308 17.85 -3.71 15.12
N ALA A 309 17.15 -4.81 15.38
CA ALA A 309 15.81 -5.07 14.87
C ALA A 309 14.92 -5.70 15.96
N ILE A 310 13.63 -5.34 15.99
CA ILE A 310 12.62 -5.90 16.89
C ILE A 310 11.37 -6.27 16.10
N GLY A 311 10.93 -7.52 16.21
CA GLY A 311 9.68 -8.03 15.68
C GLY A 311 8.70 -8.33 16.80
N PHE A 312 7.65 -7.52 16.95
CA PHE A 312 6.60 -7.77 17.94
C PHE A 312 5.70 -8.91 17.47
N GLY A 313 5.55 -9.94 18.30
CA GLY A 313 4.75 -11.12 17.97
C GLY A 313 5.44 -12.11 17.02
N LEU A 314 6.70 -11.86 16.65
CA LEU A 314 7.52 -12.72 15.80
C LEU A 314 8.44 -13.66 16.61
N GLY A 315 8.28 -13.72 17.94
CA GLY A 315 9.00 -14.67 18.77
C GLY A 315 8.60 -16.10 18.41
N SER A 316 9.58 -16.97 18.20
CA SER A 316 9.36 -18.37 17.85
C SER A 316 10.11 -19.29 18.81
N PRO A 317 9.47 -20.33 19.38
CA PRO A 317 10.18 -21.32 20.20
C PRO A 317 11.18 -22.14 19.39
N THR A 318 11.00 -22.25 18.07
CA THR A 318 11.92 -22.95 17.17
C THR A 318 13.05 -22.07 16.64
N GLY A 319 13.07 -20.78 17.01
CA GLY A 319 14.06 -19.82 16.52
C GLY A 319 13.79 -19.34 15.10
N LEU A 320 14.81 -18.75 14.47
CA LEU A 320 14.77 -18.28 13.09
C LEU A 320 14.89 -19.46 12.11
N PRO A 321 14.26 -19.38 10.92
CA PRO A 321 14.47 -20.37 9.87
C PRO A 321 15.93 -20.36 9.40
N GLU A 322 16.42 -21.51 8.92
CA GLU A 322 17.72 -21.58 8.26
C GLU A 322 17.72 -20.69 7.01
N ALA A 323 18.70 -19.79 6.94
CA ALA A 323 18.77 -18.76 5.91
C ALA A 323 20.21 -18.61 5.38
N PRO A 324 20.75 -19.62 4.66
CA PRO A 324 22.13 -19.57 4.16
C PRO A 324 22.36 -18.42 3.17
N ALA A 325 21.32 -17.99 2.45
CA ALA A 325 21.33 -16.82 1.57
C ALA A 325 21.05 -15.49 2.31
N GLY A 326 20.98 -15.50 3.64
CA GLY A 326 20.54 -14.38 4.47
C GLY A 326 19.01 -14.26 4.55
N LEU A 327 18.54 -13.30 5.36
CA LEU A 327 17.12 -12.98 5.54
C LEU A 327 16.73 -11.71 4.79
N ASP A 328 15.61 -11.76 4.08
CA ASP A 328 14.87 -10.56 3.70
C ASP A 328 14.05 -10.10 4.89
N VAL A 329 14.11 -8.81 5.19
CA VAL A 329 13.46 -8.22 6.36
C VAL A 329 12.66 -7.01 5.91
N ALA A 330 11.34 -7.09 6.08
CA ALA A 330 10.44 -5.96 5.89
C ALA A 330 10.23 -5.25 7.22
N PHE A 331 10.42 -3.93 7.25
CA PHE A 331 10.42 -3.17 8.49
C PHE A 331 9.89 -1.74 8.32
N ALA A 332 9.38 -1.20 9.42
CA ALA A 332 9.26 0.25 9.59
C ALA A 332 10.50 0.77 10.34
N LEU A 333 11.07 1.89 9.90
CA LEU A 333 12.19 2.52 10.59
C LEU A 333 11.68 3.26 11.84
N GLU A 334 12.25 2.96 13.00
CA GLU A 334 11.81 3.53 14.28
C GLU A 334 12.98 4.16 15.05
N ARG A 335 12.68 5.23 15.79
CA ARG A 335 13.59 5.84 16.75
C ARG A 335 13.43 5.18 18.11
N ASN A 336 14.47 4.49 18.58
CA ASN A 336 14.55 3.95 19.92
C ASN A 336 15.26 4.95 20.85
N GLU A 337 14.62 5.32 21.95
CA GLU A 337 15.20 6.19 22.98
C GLU A 337 15.36 5.42 24.29
N TRP A 338 16.60 5.18 24.69
CA TRP A 338 16.94 4.42 25.89
C TRP A 338 18.06 5.10 26.66
N ASN A 339 17.84 5.36 27.96
CA ASN A 339 18.78 6.07 28.84
C ASN A 339 19.29 7.41 28.25
N GLY A 340 18.41 8.15 27.57
CA GLY A 340 18.75 9.43 26.92
C GLY A 340 19.59 9.29 25.64
N ARG A 341 19.93 8.06 25.22
CA ARG A 341 20.54 7.79 23.91
C ARG A 341 19.47 7.45 22.90
N VAL A 342 19.56 8.10 21.76
CA VAL A 342 18.66 7.90 20.62
C VAL A 342 19.40 7.08 19.57
N THR A 343 18.81 5.97 19.16
CA THR A 343 19.32 5.13 18.06
C THR A 343 18.19 4.79 17.11
N LEU A 344 18.51 4.53 15.85
CA LEU A 344 17.54 3.93 14.93
C LEU A 344 17.49 2.42 15.13
N GLN A 345 16.32 1.85 14.91
CA GLN A 345 16.06 0.43 15.00
C GLN A 345 15.03 0.02 13.93
N LEU A 346 15.15 -1.21 13.44
CA LEU A 346 14.17 -1.78 12.52
C LEU A 346 13.01 -2.39 13.31
N ASN A 347 11.79 -1.87 13.13
CA ASN A 347 10.57 -2.50 13.63
C ASN A 347 10.06 -3.48 12.57
N VAL A 348 10.46 -4.75 12.73
CA VAL A 348 10.23 -5.82 11.76
C VAL A 348 8.74 -6.13 11.69
N LYS A 349 8.22 -6.09 10.46
CA LYS A 349 6.84 -6.44 10.13
C LYS A 349 6.73 -7.88 9.65
N ASP A 350 7.71 -8.32 8.88
CA ASP A 350 7.82 -9.70 8.41
C ASP A 350 9.27 -10.03 8.03
N LEU A 351 9.60 -11.32 7.97
CA LEU A 351 10.91 -11.80 7.55
C LEU A 351 10.79 -13.14 6.83
N LYS A 352 11.67 -13.36 5.85
CA LYS A 352 11.77 -14.64 5.15
C LYS A 352 13.21 -14.96 4.76
N PRO A 353 13.57 -16.24 4.56
CA PRO A 353 14.79 -16.58 3.87
C PRO A 353 14.82 -15.95 2.47
N SER A 354 15.95 -15.37 2.08
CA SER A 354 16.05 -14.57 0.84
C SER A 354 15.85 -15.39 -0.45
N HIS A 355 15.99 -16.72 -0.36
CA HIS A 355 15.75 -17.62 -1.49
C HIS A 355 14.26 -17.90 -1.75
N VAL A 356 13.38 -17.56 -0.80
CA VAL A 356 11.93 -17.74 -0.95
C VAL A 356 11.39 -16.57 -1.79
N PRO A 357 10.59 -16.81 -2.84
CA PRO A 357 10.04 -15.74 -3.67
C PRO A 357 9.04 -14.87 -2.89
N ASP A 358 8.91 -13.60 -3.29
CA ASP A 358 7.99 -12.65 -2.65
C ASP A 358 6.52 -13.03 -2.89
N ASN A 359 6.19 -13.49 -4.10
CA ASN A 359 4.86 -14.01 -4.43
C ASN A 359 4.93 -15.53 -4.69
N PRO A 360 4.42 -16.37 -3.77
CA PRO A 360 4.41 -17.83 -3.97
C PRO A 360 3.41 -18.29 -5.04
N PHE A 361 2.47 -17.44 -5.47
CA PHE A 361 1.45 -17.77 -6.46
C PHE A 361 1.80 -17.34 -7.89
N ALA A 362 2.85 -16.53 -8.09
CA ALA A 362 3.26 -16.04 -9.41
C ALA A 362 3.58 -17.15 -10.43
N VAL A 363 3.88 -18.37 -9.96
CA VAL A 363 4.17 -19.53 -10.81
C VAL A 363 2.89 -20.26 -11.29
N ARG A 364 1.74 -20.05 -10.64
CA ARG A 364 0.47 -20.73 -11.00
C ARG A 364 -0.26 -20.08 -12.17
N GLU A 365 -0.07 -18.79 -12.44
CA GLU A 365 -0.78 -18.09 -13.51
C GLU A 365 -0.37 -18.53 -14.92
N THR A 366 0.88 -18.94 -15.13
CA THR A 366 1.35 -19.50 -16.41
C THR A 366 0.90 -20.96 -16.62
N ALA A 367 0.73 -21.73 -15.54
CA ALA A 367 0.29 -23.13 -15.63
C ALA A 367 -1.23 -23.28 -15.87
N CYS A 368 -2.06 -22.34 -15.40
CA CYS A 368 -3.51 -22.42 -15.56
C CYS A 368 -4.02 -22.03 -16.97
N ALA A 369 -3.17 -21.46 -17.83
CA ALA A 369 -3.51 -21.15 -19.23
C ALA A 369 -3.32 -22.34 -20.18
N ALA A 370 -2.65 -23.40 -19.75
CA ALA A 370 -2.51 -24.65 -20.50
C ALA A 370 -3.20 -25.77 -19.69
N GLY A 371 -4.31 -26.29 -20.22
CA GLY A 371 -5.12 -27.30 -19.55
C GLY A 371 -4.29 -28.47 -19.02
N SER A 372 -4.48 -28.81 -17.74
CA SER A 372 -3.87 -29.97 -17.11
C SER A 372 -4.37 -31.27 -17.78
N PRO A 373 -3.56 -32.35 -17.80
CA PRO A 373 -3.64 -33.25 -16.66
C PRO A 373 -2.33 -33.92 -16.20
N ALA A 374 -2.39 -34.32 -14.92
CA ALA A 374 -1.80 -35.51 -14.28
C ALA A 374 -0.33 -35.47 -13.81
N ALA A 375 -0.17 -36.04 -12.62
CA ALA A 375 1.03 -36.12 -11.81
C ALA A 375 2.01 -37.19 -12.28
N GLY A 376 3.30 -36.87 -12.20
CA GLY A 376 4.44 -37.77 -12.42
C GLY A 376 5.37 -37.23 -13.51
N ASP A 377 6.62 -36.93 -13.15
CA ASP A 377 7.73 -36.43 -14.00
C ASP A 377 7.76 -34.95 -14.42
N SER A 378 6.92 -34.09 -13.83
CA SER A 378 6.87 -32.66 -14.16
C SER A 378 8.10 -31.84 -13.76
N ALA A 379 8.99 -32.32 -12.89
CA ALA A 379 10.08 -31.48 -12.36
C ALA A 379 11.27 -31.36 -13.33
N ALA A 380 11.56 -32.40 -14.12
CA ALA A 380 12.65 -32.39 -15.09
C ALA A 380 12.25 -31.63 -16.36
N GLU A 381 11.03 -31.85 -16.85
CA GLU A 381 10.47 -31.10 -17.98
C GLU A 381 10.26 -29.62 -17.62
N PHE A 382 9.82 -29.33 -16.38
CA PHE A 382 9.74 -27.95 -15.86
C PHE A 382 11.10 -27.26 -15.81
N LEU A 383 12.17 -27.94 -15.38
CA LEU A 383 13.49 -27.34 -15.33
C LEU A 383 14.04 -27.05 -16.73
N ASP A 384 13.88 -27.97 -17.68
CA ASP A 384 14.28 -27.76 -19.07
C ASP A 384 13.46 -26.64 -19.74
N GLU A 385 12.15 -26.57 -19.48
CA GLU A 385 11.30 -25.49 -19.98
C GLU A 385 11.66 -24.14 -19.35
N LEU A 386 11.92 -24.10 -18.03
CA LEU A 386 12.31 -22.90 -17.29
C LEU A 386 13.69 -22.37 -17.74
N PHE A 387 14.64 -23.25 -18.08
CA PHE A 387 15.91 -22.83 -18.67
C PHE A 387 15.77 -22.41 -20.14
N SER A 388 14.85 -23.01 -20.90
CA SER A 388 14.58 -22.62 -22.28
C SER A 388 13.91 -21.24 -22.39
N GLN A 389 13.07 -20.88 -21.41
CA GLN A 389 12.31 -19.62 -21.34
C GLN A 389 12.97 -18.56 -20.42
N ALA A 390 14.10 -18.88 -19.78
CA ALA A 390 14.85 -17.94 -18.94
C ALA A 390 15.14 -16.57 -19.58
N PRO A 391 15.39 -16.44 -20.91
CA PRO A 391 15.57 -15.12 -21.53
C PRO A 391 14.31 -14.26 -21.57
N GLU A 392 13.11 -14.87 -21.50
CA GLU A 392 11.81 -14.18 -21.56
C GLU A 392 11.28 -13.85 -20.16
N LEU A 393 11.53 -14.72 -19.17
CA LEU A 393 11.12 -14.55 -17.78
C LEU A 393 11.97 -13.52 -16.99
N LEU A 394 13.16 -13.19 -17.49
CA LEU A 394 14.08 -12.22 -16.86
C LEU A 394 13.87 -10.76 -17.30
N VAL A 395 12.83 -10.46 -18.08
CA VAL A 395 12.58 -9.08 -18.58
C VAL A 395 11.48 -8.40 -17.76
N ASP A 396 11.89 -7.73 -16.69
CA ASP A 396 11.20 -6.53 -16.23
C ASP A 396 11.29 -5.50 -17.39
N ASP A 397 10.20 -5.31 -18.15
CA ASP A 397 10.22 -4.42 -19.32
C ASP A 397 10.28 -2.97 -18.84
N TYR A 398 11.52 -2.49 -18.67
CA TYR A 398 11.89 -1.13 -18.27
C TYR A 398 11.09 -0.02 -18.99
N TYR A 399 10.52 -0.30 -20.17
CA TYR A 399 9.78 0.63 -21.00
C TYR A 399 8.25 0.60 -20.83
N ARG A 400 7.70 -0.22 -19.91
CA ARG A 400 6.23 -0.36 -19.72
C ARG A 400 5.50 0.98 -19.57
N ASP A 401 6.07 1.90 -18.80
CA ASP A 401 5.46 3.20 -18.51
C ASP A 401 6.07 4.37 -19.33
N ILE A 402 6.81 4.06 -20.40
CA ILE A 402 7.63 5.07 -21.09
C ILE A 402 6.81 6.18 -21.75
N GLY A 403 5.59 5.88 -22.21
CA GLY A 403 4.71 6.88 -22.82
C GLY A 403 4.07 7.86 -21.83
N GLU A 404 4.15 7.58 -20.53
CA GLU A 404 3.66 8.44 -19.45
C GLU A 404 4.74 9.39 -18.92
N ARG A 405 6.02 9.18 -19.25
CA ARG A 405 7.12 10.05 -18.79
C ARG A 405 7.17 11.34 -19.59
N ASP A 406 7.46 12.45 -18.90
CA ASP A 406 7.64 13.77 -19.52
C ASP A 406 8.93 13.86 -20.36
N GLU A 407 9.98 13.15 -19.94
CA GLU A 407 11.28 13.09 -20.61
C GLU A 407 11.93 11.71 -20.41
N PHE A 408 12.63 11.21 -21.44
CA PHE A 408 13.51 10.05 -21.31
C PHE A 408 14.70 10.08 -22.29
N TYR A 409 15.76 9.36 -21.93
CA TYR A 409 16.97 9.21 -22.74
C TYR A 409 17.00 7.83 -23.38
N THR A 410 17.44 7.76 -24.64
CA THR A 410 17.59 6.49 -25.37
C THR A 410 18.65 6.59 -26.45
N LYS A 411 18.99 5.46 -27.05
CA LYS A 411 19.95 5.37 -28.16
C LYS A 411 19.22 5.01 -29.45
N VAL A 412 19.61 5.65 -30.55
CA VAL A 412 19.14 5.29 -31.89
C VAL A 412 19.89 4.04 -32.36
N VAL A 413 19.14 2.97 -32.59
CA VAL A 413 19.63 1.67 -33.06
C VAL A 413 19.77 1.71 -34.58
N GLY A 414 20.80 1.02 -35.06
CA GLY A 414 21.09 0.91 -36.47
C GLY A 414 20.51 -0.29 -37.15
N VAL A 415 19.88 -0.07 -38.30
CA VAL A 415 19.88 -1.06 -39.37
C VAL A 415 21.04 -0.73 -40.31
N THR A 416 21.76 -1.74 -40.79
CA THR A 416 22.93 -1.55 -41.67
C THR A 416 22.44 -1.14 -43.06
N PHE A 417 22.76 0.09 -43.50
CA PHE A 417 22.52 0.56 -44.86
C PHE A 417 23.67 1.48 -45.31
N GLU A 418 23.81 1.66 -46.63
CA GLU A 418 24.86 2.51 -47.22
C GLU A 418 24.78 3.95 -46.67
N ASN A 419 25.93 4.52 -46.30
CA ASN A 419 26.12 5.91 -45.85
C ASN A 419 25.62 6.30 -44.43
N ARG A 420 25.13 5.37 -43.60
CA ARG A 420 24.69 5.71 -42.23
C ARG A 420 25.77 6.38 -41.36
N GLN A 421 27.02 5.90 -41.45
CA GLN A 421 28.12 6.42 -40.63
C GLN A 421 28.51 7.86 -41.01
N GLU A 422 28.32 8.24 -42.27
CA GLU A 422 28.56 9.61 -42.73
C GLU A 422 27.49 10.56 -42.19
N ILE A 423 26.22 10.14 -42.22
CA ILE A 423 25.09 10.89 -41.66
C ILE A 423 25.27 11.11 -40.16
N VAL A 424 25.62 10.05 -39.41
CA VAL A 424 25.80 10.13 -37.96
C VAL A 424 26.96 11.03 -37.55
N ARG A 425 28.06 11.06 -38.31
CA ARG A 425 29.22 11.92 -38.05
C ARG A 425 28.94 13.41 -38.26
N GLN A 426 27.91 13.73 -39.04
CA GLN A 426 27.48 15.11 -39.30
C GLN A 426 26.44 15.61 -38.30
N LEU A 427 26.02 14.79 -37.33
CA LEU A 427 25.12 15.19 -36.26
C LEU A 427 25.88 15.92 -35.15
N HIS A 428 25.24 16.92 -34.57
CA HIS A 428 25.79 17.68 -33.44
C HIS A 428 24.85 17.59 -32.24
N GLU A 429 25.40 17.72 -31.03
CA GLU A 429 24.60 17.79 -29.81
C GLU A 429 23.62 18.98 -29.86
N GLY A 430 22.37 18.75 -29.46
CA GLY A 430 21.27 19.71 -29.55
C GLY A 430 20.53 19.72 -30.89
N GLU A 431 20.97 18.96 -31.90
CA GLU A 431 20.27 18.88 -33.19
C GLU A 431 18.91 18.19 -33.05
N LYS A 432 17.88 18.73 -33.70
CA LYS A 432 16.51 18.19 -33.68
C LYS A 432 16.38 17.00 -34.64
N LEU A 433 15.75 15.94 -34.15
CA LEU A 433 15.35 14.79 -34.96
C LEU A 433 13.83 14.62 -34.96
N ASN A 434 13.31 14.08 -36.06
CA ASN A 434 11.91 13.69 -36.19
C ASN A 434 11.76 12.20 -35.89
N LEU A 435 10.76 11.85 -35.08
CA LEU A 435 10.33 10.48 -34.87
C LEU A 435 9.15 10.18 -35.80
N VAL A 436 9.37 9.31 -36.78
CA VAL A 436 8.39 8.94 -37.79
C VAL A 436 7.91 7.52 -37.54
N ARG A 437 6.61 7.39 -37.38
CA ARG A 437 5.94 6.11 -37.17
C ARG A 437 5.83 5.35 -38.50
N GLU A 438 6.29 4.10 -38.52
CA GLU A 438 6.16 3.19 -39.66
C GLU A 438 5.32 1.96 -39.29
N ALA A 439 3.99 2.08 -39.35
CA ALA A 439 3.07 1.00 -38.96
C ALA A 439 3.13 -0.20 -39.92
N ASP A 440 3.44 0.03 -41.20
CA ASP A 440 3.51 -0.99 -42.25
C ASP A 440 4.91 -1.59 -42.43
N ASN A 441 5.83 -1.40 -41.46
CA ASN A 441 7.17 -1.92 -41.55
C ASN A 441 7.18 -3.47 -41.46
N GLY A 442 7.73 -4.12 -42.49
CA GLY A 442 7.72 -5.59 -42.61
C GLY A 442 8.56 -6.36 -41.57
N HIS A 443 9.37 -5.68 -40.75
CA HIS A 443 10.21 -6.28 -39.73
C HIS A 443 9.72 -6.04 -38.30
N ASP A 444 9.20 -4.84 -38.01
CA ASP A 444 8.62 -4.51 -36.70
C ASP A 444 7.38 -3.62 -36.90
N PRO A 445 6.17 -4.12 -36.60
CA PRO A 445 4.95 -3.32 -36.78
C PRO A 445 4.94 -2.08 -35.87
N ASN A 446 5.77 -2.00 -34.82
CA ASN A 446 5.90 -0.84 -33.94
C ASN A 446 7.08 0.07 -34.28
N ALA A 447 7.70 -0.09 -35.45
CA ALA A 447 8.88 0.67 -35.83
C ALA A 447 8.66 2.20 -35.75
N ILE A 448 9.64 2.88 -35.12
CA ILE A 448 9.72 4.34 -35.05
C ILE A 448 11.11 4.73 -35.57
N ARG A 449 11.13 5.39 -36.74
CA ARG A 449 12.33 5.87 -37.41
C ARG A 449 12.74 7.22 -36.86
N ALA A 450 14.01 7.41 -36.56
CA ALA A 450 14.60 8.71 -36.26
C ALA A 450 15.28 9.27 -37.51
N GLU A 451 14.87 10.46 -37.95
CA GLU A 451 15.39 11.12 -39.14
C GLU A 451 15.68 12.61 -38.91
N ARG A 452 16.54 13.20 -39.74
CA ARG A 452 16.84 14.63 -39.74
C ARG A 452 15.73 15.42 -40.44
N ALA A 453 15.79 16.75 -40.35
CA ALA A 453 14.85 17.64 -41.02
C ALA A 453 14.87 17.53 -42.56
N ASP A 454 15.99 17.10 -43.14
CA ASP A 454 16.14 16.86 -44.59
C ASP A 454 15.64 15.48 -45.05
N GLY A 455 15.08 14.67 -44.13
CA GLY A 455 14.60 13.31 -44.39
C GLY A 455 15.68 12.23 -44.32
N SER A 456 16.94 12.58 -44.01
CA SER A 456 18.02 11.60 -43.86
C SER A 456 17.79 10.73 -42.64
N GLN A 457 17.72 9.42 -42.85
CA GLN A 457 17.52 8.44 -41.78
C GLN A 457 18.77 8.31 -40.91
N VAL A 458 18.60 8.42 -39.59
CA VAL A 458 19.66 8.19 -38.59
C VAL A 458 19.61 6.76 -38.06
N GLY A 459 18.40 6.22 -37.88
CA GLY A 459 18.14 4.85 -37.45
C GLY A 459 16.74 4.66 -36.88
N TYR A 460 16.57 3.69 -35.99
CA TYR A 460 15.29 3.38 -35.33
C TYR A 460 15.42 3.44 -33.82
N LEU A 461 14.30 3.64 -33.12
CA LEU A 461 14.24 3.35 -31.70
C LEU A 461 14.39 1.85 -31.45
N ASN A 462 14.89 1.47 -30.27
CA ASN A 462 14.93 0.08 -29.84
C ASN A 462 13.53 -0.56 -29.92
N ALA A 463 13.39 -1.77 -30.47
CA ALA A 463 12.10 -2.42 -30.68
C ALA A 463 11.25 -2.55 -29.39
N ARG A 464 11.88 -2.80 -28.23
CA ARG A 464 11.17 -2.87 -26.93
C ARG A 464 10.64 -1.50 -26.50
N LEU A 465 11.41 -0.45 -26.71
CA LEU A 465 10.98 0.93 -26.50
C LEU A 465 9.86 1.31 -27.48
N ALA A 466 10.04 0.98 -28.76
CA ALA A 466 9.11 1.33 -29.84
C ALA A 466 7.75 0.65 -29.64
N LYS A 467 7.72 -0.62 -29.20
CA LYS A 467 6.51 -1.35 -28.81
C LYS A 467 5.66 -0.58 -27.79
N ASN A 468 6.29 0.05 -26.80
CA ASN A 468 5.59 0.77 -25.74
C ASN A 468 5.28 2.23 -26.12
N LEU A 469 6.06 2.86 -27.00
CA LEU A 469 5.87 4.26 -27.42
C LEU A 469 4.94 4.44 -28.63
N ALA A 470 4.93 3.49 -29.57
CA ALA A 470 4.15 3.55 -30.81
C ALA A 470 2.65 3.83 -30.59
N PRO A 471 1.95 3.19 -29.62
CA PRO A 471 0.54 3.47 -29.37
C PRO A 471 0.24 4.93 -28.95
N TYR A 472 1.23 5.64 -28.38
CA TYR A 472 1.06 7.04 -28.02
C TYR A 472 1.21 7.95 -29.23
N ILE A 473 2.19 7.69 -30.10
CA ILE A 473 2.36 8.41 -31.37
C ILE A 473 1.14 8.18 -32.27
N ASP A 474 0.62 6.95 -32.34
CA ASP A 474 -0.57 6.59 -33.12
C ASP A 474 -1.84 7.34 -32.63
N ARG A 475 -1.90 7.69 -31.33
CA ARG A 475 -2.96 8.54 -30.74
C ARG A 475 -2.76 10.04 -30.97
N GLY A 476 -1.68 10.43 -31.64
CA GLY A 476 -1.38 11.83 -31.97
C GLY A 476 -0.60 12.59 -30.91
N GLU A 477 0.06 11.89 -29.97
CA GLU A 477 0.97 12.54 -29.02
C GLU A 477 2.23 13.03 -29.73
N GLN A 478 2.67 14.25 -29.39
CA GLN A 478 3.83 14.88 -30.00
C GLN A 478 5.03 14.87 -29.06
N TYR A 479 6.20 14.61 -29.63
CA TYR A 479 7.46 14.53 -28.92
C TYR A 479 8.52 15.42 -29.59
N ILE A 480 9.30 16.13 -28.79
CA ILE A 480 10.51 16.82 -29.22
C ILE A 480 11.68 15.86 -29.00
N THR A 481 12.46 15.61 -30.04
CA THR A 481 13.65 14.75 -29.94
C THR A 481 14.90 15.54 -30.28
N LEU A 482 15.89 15.50 -29.38
CA LEU A 482 17.17 16.19 -29.54
C LEU A 482 18.30 15.18 -29.44
N VAL A 483 19.34 15.35 -30.23
CA VAL A 483 20.60 14.61 -30.07
C VAL A 483 21.23 15.05 -28.75
N SER A 484 21.33 14.14 -27.79
CA SER A 484 21.99 14.41 -26.50
C SER A 484 23.48 14.16 -26.56
N GLN A 485 23.93 13.19 -27.37
CA GLN A 485 25.35 12.93 -27.56
C GLN A 485 25.59 12.08 -28.82
N VAL A 486 26.63 12.42 -29.59
CA VAL A 486 27.20 11.51 -30.60
C VAL A 486 28.42 10.83 -29.98
N THR A 487 28.43 9.50 -30.00
CA THR A 487 29.46 8.68 -29.36
C THR A 487 30.27 7.91 -30.40
N GLY A 488 31.59 7.81 -30.21
CA GLY A 488 32.52 7.12 -31.14
C GLY A 488 33.17 8.06 -32.16
N GLY A 489 34.42 7.76 -32.54
CA GLY A 489 35.25 8.53 -33.48
C GLY A 489 36.65 7.92 -33.66
N ASP A 490 37.31 8.25 -34.77
CA ASP A 490 38.65 7.89 -35.26
C ASP A 490 38.98 6.45 -35.71
N ASP A 491 38.17 5.42 -35.39
CA ASP A 491 38.22 4.09 -36.08
C ASP A 491 37.07 3.14 -35.67
N ARG A 492 36.02 3.66 -35.01
CA ARG A 492 34.89 2.87 -34.48
C ARG A 492 33.55 3.37 -35.04
N SER A 493 32.53 2.51 -35.02
CA SER A 493 31.17 2.86 -35.41
C SER A 493 30.61 3.93 -34.48
N CYS A 494 30.07 5.00 -35.06
CA CYS A 494 29.44 6.09 -34.31
C CYS A 494 28.01 5.69 -33.88
N GLY A 495 27.62 6.08 -32.67
CA GLY A 495 26.28 5.91 -32.11
C GLY A 495 25.67 7.24 -31.69
N VAL A 496 24.34 7.32 -31.70
CA VAL A 496 23.60 8.55 -31.38
C VAL A 496 22.73 8.30 -30.16
N ASN A 497 22.97 9.06 -29.10
CA ASN A 497 22.08 9.17 -27.96
C ASN A 497 21.15 10.36 -28.17
N ILE A 498 19.88 10.18 -27.80
CA ILE A 498 18.83 11.19 -27.94
C ILE A 498 18.11 11.37 -26.61
N VAL A 499 17.56 12.55 -26.41
CA VAL A 499 16.56 12.84 -25.39
C VAL A 499 15.23 13.09 -26.09
N VAL A 500 14.17 12.48 -25.57
CA VAL A 500 12.80 12.59 -26.08
C VAL A 500 11.94 13.22 -25.00
N GLN A 501 11.30 14.34 -25.32
CA GLN A 501 10.46 15.13 -24.41
C GLN A 501 9.03 15.15 -24.94
N LYS A 502 8.05 14.88 -24.08
CA LYS A 502 6.62 14.95 -24.43
C LYS A 502 6.19 16.42 -24.49
N VAL A 503 5.59 16.84 -25.60
CA VAL A 503 5.06 18.21 -25.72
C VAL A 503 3.79 18.33 -24.90
N THR A 504 3.82 19.19 -23.89
CA THR A 504 2.70 19.40 -22.95
C THR A 504 1.53 20.13 -23.62
N GLU A 505 0.32 20.02 -23.07
CA GLU A 505 -0.85 20.76 -23.59
C GLU A 505 -0.66 22.29 -23.55
N ALA A 506 0.06 22.81 -22.56
CA ALA A 506 0.38 24.23 -22.45
C ALA A 506 1.29 24.71 -23.60
N GLU A 507 2.29 23.92 -23.96
CA GLU A 507 3.19 24.22 -25.09
C GLU A 507 2.47 24.08 -26.44
N ARG A 508 1.58 23.09 -26.60
CA ARG A 508 0.72 22.97 -27.80
C ARG A 508 -0.22 24.17 -27.94
N ALA A 509 -0.77 24.67 -26.84
CA ALA A 509 -1.63 25.86 -26.85
C ALA A 509 -0.85 27.12 -27.24
N ALA A 510 0.38 27.28 -26.73
CA ALA A 510 1.27 28.38 -27.08
C ALA A 510 1.66 28.36 -28.57
N GLN A 511 2.07 27.22 -29.11
CA GLN A 511 2.38 27.07 -30.55
C GLN A 511 1.18 27.35 -31.45
N ARG A 512 -0.03 26.88 -31.08
CA ARG A 512 -1.26 27.19 -31.82
C ARG A 512 -1.56 28.69 -31.83
N GLN A 513 -1.27 29.38 -30.73
CA GLN A 513 -1.47 30.82 -30.62
C GLN A 513 -0.44 31.60 -31.44
N GLU A 514 0.82 31.16 -31.46
CA GLU A 514 1.87 31.74 -32.29
C GLU A 514 1.60 31.51 -33.80
N LEU A 515 1.24 30.30 -34.21
CA LEU A 515 0.85 30.00 -35.60
C LEU A 515 -0.38 30.80 -36.03
N LYS A 516 -1.33 31.04 -35.12
CA LYS A 516 -2.48 31.92 -35.38
C LYS A 516 -2.03 33.36 -35.62
N GLN A 517 -1.11 33.88 -34.80
CA GLN A 517 -0.55 35.22 -34.99
C GLN A 517 0.25 35.35 -36.29
N ILE A 518 1.06 34.35 -36.64
CA ILE A 518 1.80 34.30 -37.90
C ILE A 518 0.84 34.26 -39.09
N ARG A 519 -0.21 33.41 -39.03
CA ARG A 519 -1.24 33.33 -40.07
C ARG A 519 -1.99 34.64 -40.23
N ASP A 520 -2.34 35.29 -39.13
CA ASP A 520 -3.06 36.57 -39.13
C ASP A 520 -2.15 37.70 -39.65
N ARG A 521 -0.84 37.65 -39.39
CA ARG A 521 0.18 38.53 -39.98
C ARG A 521 0.31 38.34 -41.48
N PHE A 522 0.36 37.09 -41.96
CA PHE A 522 0.41 36.78 -43.40
C PHE A 522 -0.87 37.22 -44.12
N LYS A 523 -2.05 37.07 -43.50
CA LYS A 523 -3.31 37.58 -44.07
C LYS A 523 -3.36 39.11 -44.22
N ALA A 524 -2.55 39.84 -43.45
CA ALA A 524 -2.52 41.30 -43.47
C ALA A 524 -1.52 41.89 -44.49
N LEU A 525 -0.73 41.04 -45.17
CA LEU A 525 0.25 41.49 -46.17
C LEU A 525 -0.35 41.45 -47.59
N PRO A 526 -0.12 42.49 -48.43
CA PRO A 526 -0.52 42.46 -49.84
C PRO A 526 0.30 41.41 -50.61
N GLY A 527 -0.34 40.74 -51.57
CA GLY A 527 0.16 39.49 -52.19
C GLY A 527 1.59 39.55 -52.76
N GLU A 528 2.05 40.72 -53.21
CA GLU A 528 3.41 40.90 -53.73
C GLU A 528 4.50 40.78 -52.65
N LYS A 529 4.19 41.07 -51.38
CA LYS A 529 5.13 40.96 -50.24
C LYS A 529 5.07 39.60 -49.53
N LEU A 530 4.13 38.74 -49.92
CA LEU A 530 3.99 37.41 -49.35
C LEU A 530 5.10 36.47 -49.87
N LEU A 531 5.50 36.64 -51.14
CA LEU A 531 6.54 35.86 -51.81
C LEU A 531 7.96 36.15 -51.30
N ASP A 532 8.21 37.35 -50.77
CA ASP A 532 9.51 37.72 -50.18
C ASP A 532 9.67 37.24 -48.72
N GLN A 533 8.59 36.79 -48.06
CA GLN A 533 8.60 36.32 -46.67
C GLN A 533 8.43 34.81 -46.49
N ILE A 534 7.97 34.09 -47.53
CA ILE A 534 7.96 32.62 -47.59
C ILE A 534 9.34 32.17 -48.07
#